data_AF-A0A5E7ZCA6-F1
#
_entry.id   AF-A0A5E7ZCA6-F1
#
_cell.length_a   1.000
_cell.length_b   1.000
_cell.length_c   1.000
_cell.angle_alpha   90.00
_cell.angle_beta   90.00
_cell.angle_gamma   90.00
#
_symmetry.space_group_name_H-M   'P 1'
#
loop_
_entity.id
_entity.type
_entity.pdbx_description
1 polymer ?
#
loop_
_entity_poly.entity_id
_entity_poly.type
_entity_poly.pdbx_seq_one_letter_code
_entity_poly.pdbx_strand_id
1 'polypeptide(L)'
;MFGPTFGDELAAAGLNGLPISWGDDGTVFGREHLSQEQVNTLNLVIAAHDPNAETASMYPLNRFQFEGMLLAMGVTFAQIETAIEATAMTAMEKAFAISRVRNAGTYNRDHPLIPMLMPAFDLTEEAVDAAWLAAKDVR
;
A
#
# COMPACT_ATOMS: atom_id res chain seq x y z
N MET A 1 -11.83 -15.22 6.20
CA MET A 1 -12.26 -15.24 7.62
C MET A 1 -12.13 -13.83 8.12
N PHE A 2 -13.14 -13.30 8.82
CA PHE A 2 -12.99 -11.98 9.44
C PHE A 2 -12.15 -12.12 10.70
N GLY A 3 -11.00 -11.45 10.73
CA GLY A 3 -10.10 -11.40 11.86
C GLY A 3 -10.58 -10.47 12.98
N PRO A 4 -9.84 -10.40 14.10
CA PRO A 4 -10.22 -9.59 15.25
C PRO A 4 -10.31 -8.08 14.97
N THR A 5 -9.70 -7.60 13.87
CA THR A 5 -9.71 -6.18 13.48
C THR A 5 -10.91 -5.78 12.63
N PHE A 6 -11.72 -6.74 12.15
CA PHE A 6 -12.84 -6.42 11.25
C PHE A 6 -13.86 -5.47 11.89
N GLY A 7 -14.07 -5.59 13.21
CA GLY A 7 -14.94 -4.68 13.96
C GLY A 7 -14.44 -3.23 13.97
N ASP A 8 -13.12 -3.03 14.08
CA ASP A 8 -12.50 -1.70 14.04
C ASP A 8 -12.60 -1.08 12.65
N GLU A 9 -12.47 -1.89 11.60
CA GLU A 9 -12.60 -1.46 10.20
C GLU A 9 -14.04 -1.06 9.86
N LEU A 10 -15.04 -1.81 10.35
CA LEU A 10 -16.44 -1.41 10.27
C LEU A 10 -16.69 -0.08 11.00
N ALA A 11 -16.07 0.11 12.16
CA ALA A 11 -16.21 1.37 12.90
C ALA A 11 -15.56 2.55 12.17
N ALA A 12 -14.38 2.36 11.59
CA ALA A 12 -13.70 3.36 10.77
C ALA A 12 -14.52 3.74 9.52
N ALA A 13 -15.25 2.77 8.94
CA ALA A 13 -16.15 2.99 7.81
C ALA A 13 -17.51 3.60 8.19
N GLY A 14 -17.73 3.95 9.47
CA GLY A 14 -18.98 4.53 9.94
C GLY A 14 -20.15 3.53 10.02
N LEU A 15 -19.85 2.22 10.03
CA LEU A 15 -20.84 1.15 10.14
C LEU A 15 -21.04 0.67 11.59
N ASN A 16 -20.45 1.36 12.57
CA ASN A 16 -20.61 1.04 13.99
C ASN A 16 -22.07 1.19 14.45
N GLY A 17 -22.56 0.26 15.26
CA GLY A 17 -23.91 0.28 15.82
C GLY A 17 -25.03 -0.11 14.85
N LEU A 18 -24.70 -0.51 13.61
CA LEU A 18 -25.66 -1.11 12.68
C LEU A 18 -26.03 -2.53 13.11
N PRO A 19 -27.25 -3.02 12.78
CA PRO A 19 -27.72 -4.35 13.18
C PRO A 19 -27.12 -5.45 12.29
N ILE A 20 -25.79 -5.45 12.14
CA ILE A 20 -25.02 -6.44 11.41
C ILE A 20 -24.19 -7.29 12.37
N SER A 21 -23.99 -8.55 12.01
CA SER A 21 -23.07 -9.45 12.70
C SER A 21 -22.32 -10.28 11.67
N TRP A 22 -21.19 -10.86 12.08
CA TRP A 22 -20.36 -11.67 11.21
C TRP A 22 -19.92 -12.96 11.90
N GLY A 23 -19.80 -14.02 11.11
CA GLY A 23 -19.28 -15.31 11.53
C GLY A 23 -17.79 -15.47 11.22
N ASP A 24 -17.15 -16.40 11.91
CA ASP A 24 -15.74 -16.76 11.70
C ASP A 24 -15.47 -17.29 10.27
N ASP A 25 -16.52 -17.78 9.59
CA ASP A 25 -16.50 -18.28 8.22
C ASP A 25 -16.49 -17.16 7.15
N GLY A 26 -16.61 -15.89 7.54
CA GLY A 26 -16.71 -14.77 6.61
C GLY A 26 -18.14 -14.45 6.18
N THR A 27 -19.16 -15.08 6.76
CA THR A 27 -20.56 -14.76 6.49
C THR A 27 -20.97 -13.49 7.24
N VAL A 28 -21.72 -12.59 6.59
CA VAL A 28 -22.30 -11.39 7.21
C VAL A 28 -23.82 -11.47 7.23
N PHE A 29 -24.41 -11.28 8.41
CA PHE A 29 -25.85 -11.30 8.66
C PHE A 29 -26.40 -9.88 8.87
N GLY A 30 -27.71 -9.67 8.65
CA GLY A 30 -28.39 -8.40 8.87
C GLY A 30 -28.23 -7.36 7.75
N ARG A 31 -27.72 -7.79 6.58
CA ARG A 31 -27.50 -6.93 5.40
C ARG A 31 -28.81 -6.38 4.84
N GLU A 32 -29.90 -7.12 5.01
CA GLU A 32 -31.27 -6.77 4.62
C GLU A 32 -31.83 -5.54 5.36
N HIS A 33 -31.20 -5.14 6.47
CA HIS A 33 -31.57 -3.96 7.26
C HIS A 33 -30.74 -2.72 6.90
N LEU A 34 -29.81 -2.83 5.96
CA LEU A 34 -28.94 -1.74 5.52
C LEU A 34 -29.52 -1.00 4.33
N SER A 35 -29.22 0.30 4.23
CA SER A 35 -29.41 1.05 2.99
C SER A 35 -28.45 0.56 1.91
N GLN A 36 -28.76 0.83 0.64
CA GLN A 36 -27.87 0.46 -0.47
C GLN A 36 -26.47 1.08 -0.33
N GLU A 37 -26.39 2.30 0.20
CA GLU A 37 -25.12 2.98 0.47
C GLU A 37 -24.30 2.25 1.54
N GLN A 38 -24.95 1.85 2.65
CA GLN A 38 -24.31 1.07 3.71
C GLN A 38 -23.88 -0.31 3.23
N VAL A 39 -24.67 -0.96 2.37
CA VAL A 39 -24.28 -2.23 1.73
C VAL A 39 -23.05 -2.05 0.85
N ASN A 40 -22.96 -0.95 0.10
CA ASN A 40 -21.78 -0.65 -0.72
C ASN A 40 -20.55 -0.42 0.14
N THR A 41 -20.66 0.39 1.20
CA THR A 41 -19.56 0.60 2.16
C THR A 41 -19.14 -0.71 2.82
N LEU A 42 -20.08 -1.53 3.26
CA LEU A 42 -19.79 -2.85 3.84
C LEU A 42 -19.07 -3.77 2.84
N ASN A 43 -19.47 -3.79 1.57
CA ASN A 43 -18.78 -4.56 0.54
C ASN A 43 -17.33 -4.10 0.34
N LEU A 44 -17.07 -2.79 0.42
CA LEU A 44 -15.71 -2.27 0.34
C LEU A 44 -14.86 -2.70 1.54
N VAL A 45 -15.42 -2.65 2.76
CA VAL A 45 -14.72 -3.12 3.97
C VAL A 45 -14.44 -4.62 3.89
N ILE A 46 -15.41 -5.43 3.47
CA ILE A 46 -15.21 -6.88 3.29
C ILE A 46 -14.13 -7.18 2.25
N ALA A 47 -14.13 -6.47 1.12
CA ALA A 47 -13.13 -6.65 0.08
C ALA A 47 -11.72 -6.23 0.54
N ALA A 48 -11.63 -5.18 1.36
CA ALA A 48 -10.37 -4.76 1.97
C ALA A 48 -9.91 -5.73 3.07
N HIS A 49 -10.85 -6.37 3.78
CA HIS A 49 -10.58 -7.33 4.85
C HIS A 49 -10.30 -8.75 4.34
N ASP A 50 -9.61 -8.91 3.21
CA ASP A 50 -9.09 -10.23 2.85
C ASP A 50 -7.78 -10.46 3.62
N PRO A 51 -7.76 -11.28 4.70
CA PRO A 51 -6.53 -11.54 5.45
C PRO A 51 -5.48 -12.32 4.63
N ASN A 52 -5.88 -12.87 3.47
CA ASN A 52 -4.98 -13.56 2.56
C ASN A 52 -4.62 -12.73 1.33
N ALA A 53 -5.09 -11.48 1.22
CA ALA A 53 -4.71 -10.62 0.11
C ALA A 53 -3.19 -10.39 0.13
N GLU A 54 -2.57 -10.63 -1.02
CA GLU A 54 -1.17 -10.31 -1.24
C GLU A 54 -0.97 -8.79 -1.06
N THR A 55 -0.15 -8.37 -0.10
CA THR A 55 0.23 -6.96 0.05
C THR A 55 1.61 -6.73 -0.55
N ALA A 56 1.85 -5.53 -1.08
CA ALA A 56 3.15 -5.18 -1.67
C ALA A 56 4.33 -5.35 -0.70
N SER A 57 4.09 -5.18 0.61
CA SER A 57 5.10 -5.38 1.67
C SER A 57 5.59 -6.82 1.81
N MET A 58 4.81 -7.82 1.38
CA MET A 58 5.23 -9.23 1.37
C MET A 58 6.27 -9.54 0.29
N TYR A 59 6.47 -8.64 -0.68
CA TYR A 59 7.31 -8.89 -1.86
C TYR A 59 8.43 -7.85 -2.00
N PRO A 60 9.61 -8.10 -1.39
CA PRO A 60 10.81 -7.33 -1.70
C PRO A 60 11.16 -7.45 -3.18
N LEU A 61 11.28 -6.32 -3.87
CA LEU A 61 11.72 -6.30 -5.26
C LEU A 61 13.24 -6.33 -5.33
N ASN A 62 13.76 -7.04 -6.32
CA ASN A 62 15.16 -6.88 -6.70
C ASN A 62 15.35 -5.57 -7.49
N ARG A 63 16.60 -5.20 -7.77
CA ARG A 63 16.92 -3.95 -8.48
C ARG A 63 16.26 -3.85 -9.86
N PHE A 64 16.27 -4.94 -10.64
CA PHE A 64 15.68 -4.95 -11.98
C PHE A 64 14.17 -4.71 -11.93
N GLN A 65 13.46 -5.40 -11.03
CA GLN A 65 12.02 -5.23 -10.85
C GLN A 65 11.66 -3.83 -10.34
N PHE A 66 12.41 -3.32 -9.35
CA PHE A 66 12.17 -1.99 -8.80
C PHE A 66 12.43 -0.88 -9.83
N GLU A 67 13.53 -0.96 -10.58
CA GLU A 67 13.84 0.01 -11.63
C GLU A 67 12.80 -0.06 -12.77
N GLY A 68 12.43 -1.26 -13.21
CA GLY A 68 11.39 -1.45 -14.23
C GLY A 68 10.03 -0.87 -13.80
N MET A 69 9.65 -1.07 -12.54
CA MET A 69 8.45 -0.48 -11.94
C MET A 69 8.50 1.04 -12.00
N LEU A 70 9.59 1.66 -11.51
CA LEU A 70 9.75 3.11 -11.52
C LEU A 70 9.66 3.68 -12.94
N LEU A 71 10.32 3.05 -13.90
CA LEU A 71 10.28 3.47 -15.31
C LEU A 71 8.88 3.35 -15.89
N ALA A 72 8.12 2.29 -15.56
CA ALA A 72 6.73 2.16 -15.95
C ALA A 72 5.83 3.25 -15.35
N MET A 73 6.19 3.76 -14.16
CA MET A 73 5.55 4.90 -13.52
C MET A 73 6.09 6.26 -14.01
N GLY A 74 7.02 6.29 -14.97
CA GLY A 74 7.62 7.52 -15.50
C GLY A 74 8.65 8.18 -14.57
N VAL A 75 9.15 7.46 -13.56
CA VAL A 75 10.14 7.91 -12.59
C VAL A 75 11.49 7.25 -12.86
N THR A 76 12.56 8.02 -12.86
CA THR A 76 13.94 7.54 -13.01
C THR A 76 14.71 7.62 -11.69
N PHE A 77 15.77 6.83 -11.55
CA PHE A 77 16.66 6.95 -10.39
C PHE A 77 17.28 8.35 -10.25
N ALA A 78 17.60 9.02 -11.37
CA ALA A 78 18.12 10.39 -11.34
C ALA A 78 17.10 11.38 -10.75
N GLN A 79 15.82 11.22 -11.06
CA GLN A 79 14.74 12.01 -10.47
C GLN A 79 14.58 11.71 -8.98
N ILE A 80 14.67 10.45 -8.57
CA ILE A 80 14.66 10.06 -7.15
C ILE A 80 15.82 10.70 -6.39
N GLU A 81 17.02 10.65 -6.94
CA GLU A 81 18.21 11.28 -6.32
C GLU A 81 18.03 12.80 -6.20
N THR A 82 17.49 13.44 -7.24
CA THR A 82 17.15 14.87 -7.21
C THR A 82 16.11 15.19 -6.13
N ALA A 83 15.10 14.34 -5.98
CA ALA A 83 14.09 14.49 -4.93
C ALA A 83 14.68 14.30 -3.53
N ILE A 84 15.59 13.34 -3.34
CA ILE A 84 16.35 13.17 -2.09
C ILE A 84 17.18 14.41 -1.78
N GLU A 85 17.87 14.98 -2.77
CA GLU A 85 18.66 16.21 -2.60
C GLU A 85 17.79 17.43 -2.22
N ALA A 86 16.53 17.48 -2.67
CA ALA A 86 15.59 18.54 -2.31
C ALA A 86 15.01 18.41 -0.89
N THR A 87 15.18 17.27 -0.21
CA THR A 87 14.68 17.09 1.16
C THR A 87 15.44 17.92 2.20
N ALA A 88 14.80 18.14 3.35
CA ALA A 88 15.40 18.80 4.53
C ALA A 88 16.28 17.86 5.38
N MET A 89 16.83 16.79 4.80
CA MET A 89 17.75 15.86 5.47
C MET A 89 19.17 16.45 5.57
N THR A 90 19.97 15.96 6.52
CA THR A 90 21.40 16.29 6.60
C THR A 90 22.16 15.73 5.39
N ALA A 91 23.34 16.30 5.10
CA ALA A 91 24.18 15.82 4.00
C ALA A 91 24.53 14.33 4.12
N MET A 92 24.75 13.84 5.34
CA MET A 92 25.06 12.42 5.59
C MET A 92 23.86 11.53 5.28
N GLU A 93 22.66 11.90 5.74
CA GLU A 93 21.45 11.13 5.50
C GLU A 93 21.09 11.07 4.01
N LYS A 94 21.28 12.18 3.27
CA LYS A 94 21.12 12.22 1.81
C LYS A 94 22.08 11.25 1.12
N ALA A 95 23.35 11.25 1.50
CA ALA A 95 24.35 10.34 0.95
C ALA A 95 23.97 8.86 1.17
N PHE A 96 23.47 8.50 2.36
CA PHE A 96 22.98 7.15 2.63
C PHE A 96 21.70 6.81 1.87
N ALA A 97 20.75 7.74 1.74
CA ALA A 97 19.53 7.54 0.97
C ALA A 97 19.84 7.32 -0.53
N ILE A 98 20.72 8.12 -1.12
CA ILE A 98 21.20 7.94 -2.49
C ILE A 98 21.92 6.59 -2.63
N SER A 99 22.82 6.27 -1.70
CA SER A 99 23.53 4.98 -1.73
C SER A 99 22.57 3.79 -1.63
N ARG A 100 21.51 3.88 -0.81
CA ARG A 100 20.45 2.86 -0.72
C ARG A 100 19.76 2.67 -2.07
N VAL A 101 19.33 3.77 -2.71
CA VAL A 101 18.67 3.73 -4.02
C VAL A 101 19.57 3.14 -5.11
N ARG A 102 20.88 3.36 -5.04
CA ARG A 102 21.85 2.86 -6.03
C ARG A 102 22.31 1.43 -5.78
N ASN A 103 22.43 1.02 -4.53
CA ASN A 103 23.22 -0.18 -4.18
C ASN A 103 22.42 -1.21 -3.37
N ALA A 104 21.13 -0.98 -3.10
CA ALA A 104 20.31 -1.97 -2.43
C ALA A 104 20.18 -3.26 -3.25
N GLY A 105 20.45 -4.40 -2.61
CA GLY A 105 20.17 -5.72 -3.17
C GLY A 105 18.65 -6.00 -3.24
N THR A 106 17.88 -5.46 -2.30
CA THR A 106 16.42 -5.54 -2.24
C THR A 106 15.79 -4.22 -1.80
N TYR A 107 14.60 -3.96 -2.35
CA TYR A 107 13.75 -2.81 -2.09
C TYR A 107 12.48 -3.31 -1.41
N ASN A 108 12.19 -2.78 -0.22
CA ASN A 108 11.02 -3.15 0.56
C ASN A 108 9.99 -2.03 0.49
N ARG A 109 8.71 -2.36 0.30
CA ARG A 109 7.63 -1.36 0.19
C ARG A 109 7.46 -0.51 1.45
N ASP A 110 7.78 -1.07 2.62
CA ASP A 110 7.68 -0.38 3.92
C ASP A 110 8.88 0.52 4.23
N HIS A 111 9.82 0.67 3.29
CA HIS A 111 10.98 1.51 3.52
C HIS A 111 10.56 3.00 3.61
N PRO A 112 11.00 3.76 4.63
CA PRO A 112 10.52 5.13 4.87
C PRO A 112 10.80 6.12 3.74
N LEU A 113 11.81 5.84 2.89
CA LEU A 113 12.07 6.64 1.70
C LEU A 113 10.92 6.63 0.68
N ILE A 114 10.11 5.58 0.63
CA ILE A 114 9.01 5.47 -0.36
C ILE A 114 7.92 6.51 -0.07
N PRO A 115 7.23 6.48 1.10
CA PRO A 115 6.21 7.48 1.40
C PRO A 115 6.77 8.89 1.45
N MET A 116 8.05 9.06 1.82
CA MET A 116 8.72 10.36 1.80
C MET A 116 8.85 10.95 0.39
N LEU A 117 9.08 10.13 -0.63
CA LEU A 117 9.35 10.58 -2.00
C LEU A 117 8.11 10.62 -2.89
N MET A 118 7.05 9.89 -2.54
CA MET A 118 5.79 9.87 -3.30
C MET A 118 5.21 11.26 -3.60
N PRO A 119 5.17 12.21 -2.65
CA PRO A 119 4.67 13.57 -2.94
C PRO A 119 5.48 14.31 -4.01
N ALA A 120 6.76 14.00 -4.19
CA ALA A 120 7.58 14.64 -5.22
C ALA A 120 7.23 14.19 -6.65
N PHE A 121 6.43 13.14 -6.79
CA PHE A 121 6.05 12.51 -8.05
C PHE A 121 4.53 12.40 -8.23
N ASP A 122 3.75 13.06 -7.36
CA ASP A 122 2.28 12.97 -7.34
C ASP A 122 1.75 11.52 -7.30
N LEU A 123 2.46 10.64 -6.57
CA LEU A 123 2.11 9.22 -6.44
C LEU A 123 1.25 8.96 -5.21
N THR A 124 0.23 8.11 -5.36
CA THR A 124 -0.59 7.62 -4.23
C THR A 124 -0.12 6.26 -3.73
N GLU A 125 -0.47 5.89 -2.50
CA GLU A 125 -0.03 4.60 -1.91
C GLU A 125 -0.58 3.43 -2.72
N GLU A 126 -1.83 3.53 -3.17
CA GLU A 126 -2.52 2.52 -3.96
C GLU A 126 -1.86 2.35 -5.32
N ALA A 127 -1.45 3.45 -5.96
CA ALA A 127 -0.77 3.41 -7.26
C ALA A 127 0.62 2.75 -7.13
N VAL A 128 1.36 3.06 -6.07
CA VAL A 128 2.65 2.41 -5.79
C VAL A 128 2.44 0.92 -5.49
N ASP A 129 1.47 0.55 -4.66
CA ASP A 129 1.19 -0.85 -4.30
C ASP A 129 0.78 -1.68 -5.51
N ALA A 130 -0.09 -1.13 -6.35
CA ALA A 130 -0.50 -1.79 -7.60
C ALA A 130 0.69 -2.00 -8.55
N ALA A 131 1.54 -0.99 -8.71
CA ALA A 131 2.76 -1.10 -9.53
C ALA A 131 3.75 -2.13 -8.93
N TRP A 132 3.86 -2.17 -7.61
CA TRP A 132 4.71 -3.11 -6.89
C TRP A 132 4.30 -4.56 -7.10
N LEU A 133 3.00 -4.84 -6.93
CA LEU A 133 2.42 -6.16 -7.16
C LEU A 133 2.51 -6.57 -8.63
N ALA A 134 2.45 -5.63 -9.58
CA ALA A 134 2.68 -5.93 -10.99
C ALA A 134 4.16 -6.27 -11.28
N ALA A 135 5.10 -5.60 -10.61
CA ALA A 135 6.53 -5.77 -10.84
C ALA A 135 7.11 -7.05 -10.23
N LYS A 136 6.51 -7.59 -9.15
CA LYS A 136 7.04 -8.76 -8.42
C LYS A 136 7.20 -10.02 -9.29
N ASP A 137 6.35 -10.16 -10.30
CA ASP A 137 6.29 -11.35 -11.16
C ASP A 137 7.11 -11.22 -12.45
N VAL A 138 7.74 -10.05 -12.69
CA VAL A 138 8.59 -9.80 -13.87
C VAL A 138 9.95 -10.51 -13.71
N ARG A 139 10.38 -11.23 -14.76
CA ARG A 139 11.58 -12.07 -14.80
C ARG A 139 12.50 -11.72 -15.95
#